data_AF-A0A2M8FNS7-F1
#
_entry.id   AF-A0A2M8FNS7-F1
#
_cell.length_a   1.000
_cell.length_b   1.000
_cell.length_c   1.000
_cell.angle_alpha   90.00
_cell.angle_beta   90.00
_cell.angle_gamma   90.00
#
_symmetry.space_group_name_H-M   'P 1'
#
loop_
_entity.id
_entity.type
_entity.pdbx_description
1 polymer ?
#
loop_
_entity_poly.entity_id
_entity_poly.type
_entity_poly.pdbx_seq_one_letter_code
_entity_poly.pdbx_strand_id
1 'polypeptide(L)'
;QEKEFLSGKNEEDDINKLKEGVCLITGEKKIIKRLNTELRLPGSDKNVKIVAFQKNSGFDSYGKEQAYNAPISILAENNYSAALKHLINLKTNKKIVSDTTILFWSEKQVEGINPEEVLSWVIAAQKVDEDNPDKGVDTIEKFINSIFTGQLSSARSNHFYVLGLSPNAARISVRFWKTPSVEDFGKNIKKHFDDFEIVHGPKEQKYLSLYQILSSTALQYKMENVPPNLTGAVIESIIDGTPYPSTLLHQCIRRIRAEQNVNRSRAAILKATLNRYNRIHKQNQKEITMSLDLKNINVVYRIGRLFAALEKIQEEANPGINATIRDRFYGSASSSPITVFPRLLSLKNSHLKKLSDGRKIYFEKLIGEIINAMKSFPTNLTLNEQANFAIGYYHQRQDFFTSNSDKKAKEADNNNSSKGE
;
A
#
# COMPACT_ATOMS: atom_id res chain seq x y z
N GLN A 1 33.08 26.02 12.89
CA GLN A 1 31.60 25.97 12.99
C GLN A 1 31.04 26.89 14.09
N GLU A 2 31.07 26.58 15.39
CA GLU A 2 30.60 27.55 16.42
C GLU A 2 31.40 28.85 16.38
N LYS A 3 32.74 28.77 16.31
CA LYS A 3 33.63 29.93 16.10
C LYS A 3 33.42 30.68 14.77
N GLU A 4 32.83 30.03 13.77
CA GLU A 4 32.62 30.55 12.41
C GLU A 4 31.23 31.18 12.25
N PHE A 5 30.28 30.71 13.06
CA PHE A 5 29.00 31.36 13.29
C PHE A 5 29.18 32.60 14.18
N LEU A 6 29.94 32.48 15.27
CA LEU A 6 30.29 33.57 16.16
C LEU A 6 31.21 34.62 15.52
N SER A 7 31.86 34.32 14.38
CA SER A 7 32.67 35.29 13.64
C SER A 7 31.86 36.27 12.78
N GLY A 8 30.53 36.11 12.72
CA GLY A 8 29.64 37.02 11.97
C GLY A 8 29.73 36.87 10.44
N LYS A 9 30.43 35.85 9.91
CA LYS A 9 30.54 35.60 8.46
C LYS A 9 29.24 35.10 7.82
N ASN A 10 28.32 34.55 8.61
CA ASN A 10 26.97 34.25 8.17
C ASN A 10 26.06 35.38 8.67
N GLU A 11 25.53 36.19 7.76
CA GLU A 11 24.78 37.44 8.03
C GLU A 11 23.49 37.29 8.87
N GLU A 12 23.13 36.07 9.30
CA GLU A 12 21.80 35.80 9.84
C GLU A 12 21.60 36.12 11.33
N ASP A 13 22.66 36.25 12.15
CA ASP A 13 22.53 36.55 13.58
C ASP A 13 23.47 37.67 14.06
N ASP A 14 22.86 38.78 14.46
CA ASP A 14 23.49 39.94 15.10
C ASP A 14 24.18 39.46 16.39
N ILE A 15 25.52 39.46 16.43
CA ILE A 15 26.34 38.96 17.56
C ILE A 15 25.90 39.56 18.91
N ASN A 16 25.33 40.77 18.87
CA ASN A 16 24.81 41.50 20.02
C ASN A 16 23.47 40.95 20.58
N LYS A 17 22.87 39.94 19.95
CA LYS A 17 21.54 39.37 20.32
C LYS A 17 21.55 37.86 20.53
N LEU A 18 22.71 37.27 20.81
CA LEU A 18 22.82 35.85 21.13
C LEU A 18 22.09 35.55 22.45
N LYS A 19 21.14 34.61 22.41
CA LYS A 19 20.43 34.14 23.61
C LYS A 19 20.90 32.74 23.96
N GLU A 20 21.29 32.54 25.22
CA GLU A 20 21.47 31.21 25.77
C GLU A 20 20.15 30.61 26.21
N GLY A 21 20.04 29.30 26.08
CA GLY A 21 18.89 28.54 26.54
C GLY A 21 19.21 27.07 26.62
N VAL A 22 18.31 26.30 27.23
CA VAL A 22 18.39 24.84 27.23
C VAL A 22 17.95 24.36 25.85
N CYS A 23 18.83 23.68 25.13
CA CYS A 23 18.54 23.10 23.83
C CYS A 23 17.56 21.92 23.99
N LEU A 24 16.42 21.95 23.30
CA LEU A 24 15.39 20.89 23.40
C LEU A 24 15.85 19.53 22.88
N ILE A 25 16.88 19.49 22.01
CA ILE A 25 17.41 18.23 21.47
C ILE A 25 18.43 17.59 22.41
N THR A 26 19.38 18.37 22.93
CA THR A 26 20.53 17.85 23.70
C THR A 26 20.35 17.98 25.22
N GLY A 27 19.43 18.81 25.69
CA GLY A 27 19.26 19.14 27.11
C GLY A 27 20.34 20.08 27.67
N GLU A 28 21.36 20.43 26.90
CA GLU A 28 22.45 21.29 27.34
C GLU A 28 22.10 22.79 27.20
N LYS A 29 22.60 23.60 28.13
CA LYS A 29 22.52 25.07 28.02
C LYS A 29 23.58 25.56 27.04
N LYS A 30 23.13 26.10 25.91
CA LYS A 30 23.98 26.56 24.79
C LYS A 30 23.35 27.79 24.13
N ILE A 31 24.08 28.41 23.20
CA ILE A 31 23.56 29.48 22.35
C ILE A 31 22.50 28.92 21.40
N ILE A 32 21.33 29.55 21.40
CA ILE A 32 20.16 29.14 20.63
C ILE A 32 20.18 29.77 19.24
N LYS A 33 19.96 28.96 18.21
CA LYS A 33 19.83 29.44 16.84
C LYS A 33 18.47 30.12 16.66
N ARG A 34 18.48 31.41 16.29
CA ARG A 34 17.25 32.21 16.18
C ARG A 34 16.36 31.79 15.02
N LEU A 35 16.97 31.40 13.90
CA LEU A 35 16.28 30.92 12.70
C LEU A 35 16.87 29.57 12.28
N ASN A 36 15.98 28.61 12.05
CA ASN A 36 16.37 27.34 11.44
C ASN A 36 16.77 27.54 9.99
N THR A 37 17.66 26.69 9.53
CA THR A 37 18.12 26.62 8.14
C THR A 37 16.97 26.29 7.22
N GLU A 38 16.91 27.03 6.11
CA GLU A 38 15.96 26.78 5.04
C GLU A 38 16.34 25.54 4.23
N LEU A 39 15.32 24.74 3.92
CA LEU A 39 15.41 23.53 3.12
C LEU A 39 14.43 23.64 1.97
N ARG A 40 14.86 23.20 0.78
CA ARG A 40 13.97 23.05 -0.37
C ARG A 40 13.60 21.59 -0.54
N LEU A 41 12.35 21.25 -0.25
CA LEU A 41 11.87 19.90 -0.48
C LEU A 41 11.70 19.65 -2.00
N PRO A 42 12.02 18.44 -2.49
CA PRO A 42 11.80 18.08 -3.89
C PRO A 42 10.33 18.26 -4.29
N GLY A 43 10.10 18.79 -5.49
CA GLY A 43 8.75 19.10 -5.96
C GLY A 43 8.12 20.35 -5.34
N SER A 44 8.87 21.12 -4.55
CA SER A 44 8.44 22.42 -4.01
C SER A 44 9.36 23.55 -4.47
N ASP A 45 8.76 24.69 -4.80
CA ASP A 45 9.48 25.93 -5.08
C ASP A 45 9.70 26.80 -3.84
N LYS A 46 9.25 26.33 -2.68
CA LYS A 46 9.37 27.06 -1.42
C LYS A 46 10.57 26.58 -0.61
N ASN A 47 11.32 27.54 -0.09
CA ASN A 47 12.25 27.33 1.01
C ASN A 47 11.46 27.29 2.32
N VAL A 48 11.54 26.18 3.03
CA VAL A 48 10.79 25.93 4.27
C VAL A 48 11.72 25.45 5.37
N LYS A 49 11.34 25.71 6.61
CA LYS A 49 12.10 25.33 7.81
C LYS A 49 11.40 24.17 8.51
N ILE A 50 12.16 23.28 9.15
CA ILE A 50 11.59 22.18 9.95
C ILE A 50 10.91 22.71 11.21
N VAL A 51 11.56 23.66 11.90
CA VAL A 51 11.00 24.40 13.02
C VAL A 51 10.93 25.87 12.64
N ALA A 52 9.72 26.43 12.59
CA ALA A 52 9.48 27.82 12.24
C ALA A 52 8.27 28.37 13.01
N PHE A 53 8.42 29.62 13.50
CA PHE A 53 7.37 30.40 14.14
C PHE A 53 7.36 31.79 13.50
N GLN A 54 6.18 32.25 13.05
CA GLN A 54 5.99 33.59 12.50
C GLN A 54 5.84 34.60 13.64
N LYS A 55 6.55 35.73 13.54
CA LYS A 55 6.39 36.84 14.50
C LYS A 55 5.00 37.45 14.39
N ASN A 56 4.49 37.98 15.50
CA ASN A 56 3.24 38.76 15.55
C ASN A 56 2.02 38.03 14.95
N SER A 57 2.05 36.70 14.93
CA SER A 57 1.04 35.85 14.29
C SER A 57 0.38 34.89 15.29
N GLY A 58 0.43 35.22 16.58
CA GLY A 58 -0.14 34.40 17.66
C GLY A 58 0.71 33.19 18.06
N PHE A 59 1.93 33.06 17.54
CA PHE A 59 2.86 31.96 17.85
C PHE A 59 3.95 32.33 18.87
N ASP A 60 3.97 33.59 19.32
CA ASP A 60 4.88 34.08 20.34
C ASP A 60 4.34 33.68 21.72
N SER A 61 5.17 33.00 22.53
CA SER A 61 4.73 32.40 23.79
C SER A 61 5.71 32.70 24.92
N TYR A 62 5.22 33.00 26.11
CA TYR A 62 6.04 33.32 27.30
C TYR A 62 7.11 34.41 27.04
N GLY A 63 6.78 35.43 26.23
CA GLY A 63 7.72 36.49 25.85
C GLY A 63 8.84 36.05 24.89
N LYS A 64 8.74 34.85 24.32
CA LYS A 64 9.67 34.33 23.32
C LYS A 64 9.09 34.49 21.92
N GLU A 65 9.98 34.76 20.97
CA GLU A 65 9.64 34.97 19.57
C GLU A 65 10.41 33.99 18.67
N GLN A 66 9.85 33.67 17.49
CA GLN A 66 10.53 32.85 16.48
C GLN A 66 11.01 31.49 17.05
N ALA A 67 12.20 31.02 16.67
CA ALA A 67 12.72 29.73 17.15
C ALA A 67 13.06 29.73 18.65
N TYR A 68 13.05 30.87 19.34
CA TYR A 68 13.20 30.87 20.80
C TYR A 68 12.00 30.20 21.50
N ASN A 69 10.85 30.08 20.83
CA ASN A 69 9.72 29.28 21.33
C ASN A 69 10.02 27.77 21.37
N ALA A 70 10.96 27.28 20.56
CA ALA A 70 11.47 25.91 20.60
C ALA A 70 13.01 25.95 20.54
N PRO A 71 13.67 26.27 21.67
CA PRO A 71 15.09 26.59 21.67
C PRO A 71 15.94 25.38 21.24
N ILE A 72 16.68 25.53 20.15
CA ILE A 72 17.62 24.54 19.62
C ILE A 72 18.99 25.20 19.50
N SER A 73 20.03 24.52 19.99
CA SER A 73 21.40 25.04 19.89
C SER A 73 21.88 25.11 18.45
N ILE A 74 22.79 26.03 18.16
CA ILE A 74 23.38 26.18 16.81
C ILE A 74 23.98 24.86 16.31
N LEU A 75 24.70 24.13 17.17
CA LEU A 75 25.30 22.86 16.82
C LEU A 75 24.24 21.81 16.47
N ALA A 76 23.23 21.64 17.32
CA ALA A 76 22.17 20.66 17.10
C ALA A 76 21.37 20.97 15.81
N GLU A 77 21.04 22.25 15.61
CA GLU A 77 20.35 22.72 14.40
C GLU A 77 21.17 22.44 13.14
N ASN A 78 22.44 22.82 13.13
CA ASN A 78 23.31 22.60 11.98
C ASN A 78 23.46 21.11 11.67
N ASN A 79 23.55 20.24 12.69
CA ASN A 79 23.71 18.79 12.51
C ASN A 79 22.49 18.17 11.80
N TYR A 80 21.26 18.40 12.28
CA TYR A 80 20.10 17.82 11.60
C TYR A 80 19.83 18.48 10.26
N SER A 81 20.09 19.79 10.12
CA SER A 81 19.89 20.50 8.86
C SER A 81 20.88 20.02 7.79
N ALA A 82 22.14 19.77 8.16
CA ALA A 82 23.13 19.16 7.26
C ALA A 82 22.73 17.73 6.87
N ALA A 83 22.30 16.90 7.81
CA ALA A 83 21.84 15.54 7.55
C ALA A 83 20.63 15.52 6.59
N LEU A 84 19.62 16.37 6.85
CA LEU A 84 18.45 16.49 5.98
C LEU A 84 18.82 16.99 4.58
N LYS A 85 19.66 18.04 4.47
CA LYS A 85 20.14 18.53 3.16
C LYS A 85 20.84 17.42 2.39
N HIS A 86 21.68 16.64 3.06
CA HIS A 86 22.37 15.52 2.44
C HIS A 86 21.38 14.49 1.88
N LEU A 87 20.47 13.98 2.71
CA LEU A 87 19.46 12.99 2.31
C LEU A 87 18.53 13.50 1.20
N ILE A 88 18.09 14.77 1.28
CA ILE A 88 17.25 15.39 0.26
C ILE A 88 17.96 15.46 -1.10
N ASN A 89 19.28 15.60 -1.13
CA ASN A 89 20.05 15.71 -2.36
C ASN A 89 20.51 14.35 -2.92
N LEU A 90 20.46 13.28 -2.13
CA LEU A 90 20.72 11.92 -2.61
C LEU A 90 19.63 11.44 -3.59
N LYS A 91 20.02 10.55 -4.50
CA LYS A 91 19.11 9.90 -5.48
C LYS A 91 18.51 8.60 -4.95
N THR A 92 19.19 7.92 -4.04
CA THR A 92 18.88 6.55 -3.57
C THR A 92 17.98 6.56 -2.34
N ASN A 93 18.35 7.33 -1.31
CA ASN A 93 17.73 7.36 0.02
C ASN A 93 16.46 8.23 0.13
N LYS A 94 15.80 8.43 -1.01
CA LYS A 94 14.71 9.39 -1.16
C LYS A 94 13.75 8.95 -2.23
N LYS A 95 12.45 8.99 -1.93
CA LYS A 95 11.36 8.85 -2.90
C LYS A 95 10.31 9.92 -2.71
N ILE A 96 9.62 10.28 -3.78
CA ILE A 96 8.52 11.23 -3.76
C ILE A 96 7.26 10.46 -4.15
N VAL A 97 6.24 10.52 -3.31
CA VAL A 97 4.93 9.91 -3.58
C VAL A 97 3.86 10.94 -3.28
N SER A 98 3.13 11.34 -4.32
CA SER A 98 2.20 12.48 -4.26
C SER A 98 2.92 13.76 -3.78
N ASP A 99 2.50 14.38 -2.68
CA ASP A 99 3.10 15.58 -2.08
C ASP A 99 4.16 15.29 -1.02
N THR A 100 4.47 14.01 -0.76
CA THR A 100 5.31 13.59 0.36
C THR A 100 6.68 13.12 -0.12
N THR A 101 7.74 13.76 0.40
CA THR A 101 9.13 13.32 0.29
C THR A 101 9.43 12.33 1.41
N ILE A 102 9.75 11.11 1.05
CA ILE A 102 10.08 10.01 1.97
C ILE A 102 11.60 9.84 1.96
N LEU A 103 12.22 10.09 3.11
CA LEU A 103 13.65 9.87 3.34
C LEU A 103 13.82 8.58 4.16
N PHE A 104 14.88 7.84 3.90
CA PHE A 104 15.17 6.62 4.65
C PHE A 104 16.66 6.29 4.70
N TRP A 105 17.10 5.72 5.82
CA TRP A 105 18.49 5.33 6.05
C TRP A 105 18.59 4.27 7.13
N SER A 106 19.67 3.49 7.11
CA SER A 106 20.00 2.55 8.19
C SER A 106 20.91 3.21 9.23
N GLU A 107 20.77 2.82 10.50
CA GLU A 107 21.67 3.28 11.58
C GLU A 107 23.12 2.86 11.32
N LYS A 108 23.30 1.61 10.87
CA LYS A 108 24.58 1.04 10.46
C LYS A 108 24.46 0.49 9.05
N GLN A 109 25.51 0.70 8.26
CA GLN A 109 25.67 0.01 6.98
C GLN A 109 25.84 -1.48 7.24
N VAL A 110 25.04 -2.29 6.55
CA VAL A 110 25.14 -3.75 6.61
C VAL A 110 25.92 -4.21 5.38
N GLU A 111 26.97 -5.01 5.57
CA GLU A 111 27.65 -5.68 4.47
C GLU A 111 26.71 -6.70 3.82
N GLY A 112 26.57 -6.63 2.49
CA GLY A 112 25.68 -7.52 1.73
C GLY A 112 24.40 -6.81 1.28
N ILE A 113 23.26 -7.12 1.93
CA ILE A 113 21.95 -6.70 1.44
C ILE A 113 21.49 -5.42 2.13
N ASN A 114 21.34 -4.35 1.35
CA ASN A 114 20.99 -3.03 1.86
C ASN A 114 19.45 -2.85 1.99
N PRO A 115 18.90 -2.65 3.21
CA PRO A 115 17.47 -2.38 3.43
C PRO A 115 16.96 -1.14 2.66
N GLU A 116 17.84 -0.18 2.38
CA GLU A 116 17.51 1.05 1.66
C GLU A 116 17.11 0.78 0.20
N GLU A 117 17.72 -0.22 -0.45
CA GLU A 117 17.36 -0.63 -1.81
C GLU A 117 15.98 -1.28 -1.85
N VAL A 118 15.64 -2.05 -0.82
CA VAL A 118 14.35 -2.75 -0.70
C VAL A 118 13.22 -1.73 -0.54
N LEU A 119 13.34 -0.76 0.37
CA LEU A 119 12.30 0.25 0.55
C LEU A 119 12.12 1.10 -0.72
N SER A 120 13.22 1.44 -1.39
CA SER A 120 13.20 2.16 -2.67
C SER A 120 12.33 1.42 -3.72
N TRP A 121 12.45 0.10 -3.81
CA TRP A 121 11.62 -0.71 -4.71
C TRP A 121 10.15 -0.76 -4.27
N VAL A 122 9.90 -1.05 -2.99
CA VAL A 122 8.55 -1.15 -2.40
C VAL A 122 7.74 0.12 -2.71
N ILE A 123 8.37 1.28 -2.60
CA ILE A 123 7.72 2.58 -2.80
C ILE A 123 7.57 2.95 -4.28
N ALA A 124 8.58 2.69 -5.13
CA ALA A 124 8.77 3.46 -6.36
C ALA A 124 8.98 2.67 -7.66
N ALA A 125 8.61 1.39 -7.73
CA ALA A 125 8.48 0.72 -9.02
C ALA A 125 7.28 1.30 -9.82
N GLN A 126 7.52 2.46 -10.45
CA GLN A 126 6.55 3.22 -11.24
C GLN A 126 6.47 2.74 -12.71
N LYS A 127 7.49 2.03 -13.19
CA LYS A 127 7.52 1.47 -14.53
C LYS A 127 8.03 0.03 -14.46
N VAL A 128 7.20 -0.88 -14.95
CA VAL A 128 7.62 -2.23 -15.32
C VAL A 128 8.65 -2.03 -16.43
N ASP A 129 9.88 -2.48 -16.20
CA ASP A 129 10.87 -2.59 -17.28
C ASP A 129 10.33 -3.68 -18.21
N GLU A 130 9.93 -3.33 -19.44
CA GLU A 130 9.25 -4.26 -20.36
C GLU A 130 10.12 -5.50 -20.65
N ASP A 131 11.44 -5.37 -20.53
CA ASP A 131 12.41 -6.44 -20.76
C ASP A 131 12.63 -7.36 -19.54
N ASN A 132 12.40 -6.87 -18.31
CA ASN A 132 12.49 -7.69 -17.10
C ASN A 132 11.49 -7.22 -16.03
N PRO A 133 10.25 -7.76 -16.05
CA PRO A 133 9.22 -7.41 -15.09
C PRO A 133 9.63 -7.71 -13.63
N ASP A 134 10.52 -8.67 -13.38
CA ASP A 134 10.93 -9.09 -12.04
C ASP A 134 12.21 -8.40 -11.53
N LYS A 135 12.66 -7.34 -12.22
CA LYS A 135 13.80 -6.53 -11.78
C LYS A 135 13.53 -5.94 -10.38
N GLY A 136 14.26 -6.47 -9.39
CA GLY A 136 14.15 -6.11 -7.98
C GLY A 136 13.38 -7.12 -7.11
N VAL A 137 12.66 -8.08 -7.70
CA VAL A 137 12.07 -9.22 -6.97
C VAL A 137 13.18 -10.04 -6.31
N ASP A 138 14.26 -10.32 -7.04
CA ASP A 138 15.43 -11.03 -6.49
C ASP A 138 16.04 -10.31 -5.28
N THR A 139 16.13 -8.98 -5.33
CA THR A 139 16.68 -8.16 -4.23
C THR A 139 15.80 -8.28 -2.99
N ILE A 140 14.48 -8.22 -3.16
CA ILE A 140 13.51 -8.38 -2.09
C ILE A 140 13.59 -9.78 -1.50
N GLU A 141 13.62 -10.81 -2.32
CA GLU A 141 13.68 -12.20 -1.86
C GLU A 141 14.98 -12.50 -1.13
N LYS A 142 16.12 -12.03 -1.66
CA LYS A 142 17.41 -12.13 -0.97
C LYS A 142 17.36 -11.45 0.40
N PHE A 143 16.80 -10.24 0.48
CA PHE A 143 16.66 -9.52 1.75
C PHE A 143 15.75 -10.24 2.75
N ILE A 144 14.60 -10.72 2.29
CA ILE A 144 13.68 -11.47 3.14
C ILE A 144 14.40 -12.74 3.64
N ASN A 145 15.02 -13.51 2.75
CA ASN A 145 15.71 -14.76 3.11
C ASN A 145 16.90 -14.56 4.07
N SER A 146 17.65 -13.47 3.95
CA SER A 146 18.78 -13.19 4.84
C SER A 146 18.34 -12.92 6.30
N ILE A 147 17.12 -12.40 6.49
CA ILE A 147 16.53 -12.21 7.82
C ILE A 147 16.17 -13.55 8.46
N PHE A 148 15.57 -14.47 7.70
CA PHE A 148 15.15 -15.78 8.22
C PHE A 148 16.30 -16.77 8.41
N THR A 149 17.39 -16.63 7.65
CA THR A 149 18.59 -17.48 7.76
C THR A 149 19.55 -17.03 8.86
N GLY A 150 19.24 -15.94 9.57
CA GLY A 150 20.07 -15.43 10.67
C GLY A 150 21.41 -14.82 10.25
N GLN A 151 21.64 -14.63 8.94
CA GLN A 151 22.83 -13.95 8.41
C GLN A 151 22.94 -12.49 8.89
N LEU A 152 21.82 -11.92 9.34
CA LEU A 152 21.66 -10.59 9.92
C LEU A 152 21.56 -10.64 11.47
N SER A 153 22.42 -11.39 12.13
CA SER A 153 22.36 -11.69 13.58
C SER A 153 22.43 -10.46 14.52
N SER A 154 22.80 -9.27 14.04
CA SER A 154 22.80 -8.01 14.81
C SER A 154 21.55 -7.12 14.59
N ALA A 155 20.55 -7.57 13.83
CA ALA A 155 19.45 -6.74 13.29
C ALA A 155 18.48 -6.15 14.32
N ARG A 156 18.38 -6.68 15.55
CA ARG A 156 17.53 -6.07 16.60
C ARG A 156 18.09 -4.77 17.17
N SER A 157 19.40 -4.60 17.11
CA SER A 157 20.09 -3.40 17.60
C SER A 157 20.32 -2.35 16.51
N ASN A 158 20.14 -2.72 15.24
CA ASN A 158 20.31 -1.84 14.09
C ASN A 158 18.93 -1.35 13.64
N HIS A 159 18.70 -0.04 13.72
CA HIS A 159 17.43 0.54 13.32
C HIS A 159 17.45 0.97 11.85
N PHE A 160 16.27 0.89 11.24
CA PHE A 160 15.99 1.50 9.94
C PHE A 160 15.06 2.68 10.16
N TYR A 161 15.42 3.83 9.59
CA TYR A 161 14.70 5.08 9.80
C TYR A 161 13.92 5.45 8.55
N VAL A 162 12.67 5.86 8.72
CA VAL A 162 11.81 6.36 7.63
C VAL A 162 11.12 7.64 8.06
N LEU A 163 11.31 8.70 7.28
CA LEU A 163 10.81 10.04 7.54
C LEU A 163 9.98 10.55 6.36
N GLY A 164 8.68 10.80 6.59
CA GLY A 164 7.79 11.41 5.60
C GLY A 164 7.65 12.91 5.81
N LEU A 165 8.05 13.72 4.84
CA LEU A 165 8.01 15.18 4.87
C LEU A 165 7.11 15.71 3.76
N SER A 166 6.25 16.67 4.06
CA SER A 166 5.52 17.41 3.03
C SER A 166 5.71 18.92 3.20
N PRO A 167 5.74 19.69 2.10
CA PRO A 167 5.79 21.15 2.19
C PRO A 167 4.47 21.69 2.76
N ASN A 168 4.55 22.68 3.65
CA ASN A 168 3.46 23.56 4.04
C ASN A 168 3.90 25.01 3.76
N ALA A 169 2.98 25.97 3.77
CA ALA A 169 3.20 27.35 3.34
C ALA A 169 4.42 28.04 4.00
N ALA A 170 4.73 27.71 5.25
CA ALA A 170 5.85 28.30 6.00
C ALA A 170 6.78 27.28 6.69
N ARG A 171 6.42 25.99 6.70
CA ARG A 171 7.13 24.95 7.46
C ARG A 171 7.09 23.60 6.76
N ILE A 172 8.01 22.73 7.12
CA ILE A 172 7.93 21.31 6.76
C ILE A 172 6.93 20.64 7.71
N SER A 173 6.00 19.86 7.16
CA SER A 173 5.16 18.97 7.97
C SER A 173 5.80 17.60 8.03
N VAL A 174 6.09 17.11 9.24
CA VAL A 174 6.43 15.70 9.46
C VAL A 174 5.14 14.91 9.42
N ARG A 175 4.94 14.10 8.37
CA ARG A 175 3.76 13.25 8.17
C ARG A 175 3.83 11.99 9.02
N PHE A 176 5.01 11.37 9.05
CA PHE A 176 5.30 10.19 9.86
C PHE A 176 6.81 10.08 10.11
N TRP A 177 7.16 9.44 11.22
CA TRP A 177 8.53 9.11 11.63
C TRP A 177 8.52 7.70 12.20
N LYS A 178 9.28 6.79 11.58
CA LYS A 178 9.33 5.37 11.95
C LYS A 178 10.76 4.92 12.15
N THR A 179 10.95 4.07 13.17
CA THR A 179 12.26 3.56 13.59
C THR A 179 12.20 2.04 13.87
N PRO A 180 11.71 1.19 12.95
CA PRO A 180 11.74 -0.25 13.15
C PRO A 180 13.19 -0.76 13.29
N SER A 181 13.35 -1.90 13.97
CA SER A 181 14.56 -2.69 13.78
C SER A 181 14.63 -3.19 12.33
N VAL A 182 15.83 -3.46 11.80
CA VAL A 182 15.97 -4.04 10.44
C VAL A 182 15.25 -5.39 10.33
N GLU A 183 15.20 -6.16 11.42
CA GLU A 183 14.46 -7.44 11.49
C GLU A 183 12.95 -7.22 11.35
N ASP A 184 12.37 -6.31 12.14
CA ASP A 184 10.93 -6.01 12.08
C ASP A 184 10.55 -5.40 10.74
N PHE A 185 11.39 -4.53 10.19
CA PHE A 185 11.21 -3.96 8.86
C PHE A 185 11.06 -5.07 7.82
N GLY A 186 12.01 -6.00 7.71
CA GLY A 186 11.92 -7.03 6.68
C GLY A 186 10.83 -8.09 6.94
N LYS A 187 10.52 -8.42 8.20
CA LYS A 187 9.34 -9.25 8.52
C LYS A 187 8.04 -8.59 8.06
N ASN A 188 7.89 -7.29 8.30
CA ASN A 188 6.70 -6.55 7.92
C ASN A 188 6.61 -6.33 6.39
N ILE A 189 7.74 -6.15 5.70
CA ILE A 189 7.81 -6.16 4.24
C ILE A 189 7.39 -7.51 3.66
N LYS A 190 7.90 -8.64 4.18
CA LYS A 190 7.46 -9.97 3.74
C LYS A 190 5.95 -10.12 3.94
N LYS A 191 5.46 -9.82 5.14
CA LYS A 191 4.04 -9.86 5.47
C LYS A 191 3.21 -9.00 4.52
N HIS A 192 3.70 -7.81 4.13
CA HIS A 192 3.02 -6.97 3.13
C HIS A 192 2.86 -7.70 1.80
N PHE A 193 3.93 -8.31 1.28
CA PHE A 193 3.86 -9.04 0.01
C PHE A 193 2.97 -10.28 0.08
N ASP A 194 3.07 -11.09 1.14
CA ASP A 194 2.21 -12.25 1.36
C ASP A 194 0.72 -11.85 1.39
N ASP A 195 0.40 -10.69 1.97
CA ASP A 195 -0.98 -10.21 2.09
C ASP A 195 -1.59 -9.88 0.73
N PHE A 196 -0.79 -9.24 -0.13
CA PHE A 196 -1.19 -8.83 -1.49
C PHE A 196 -1.07 -9.95 -2.52
N GLU A 197 -0.51 -11.11 -2.15
CA GLU A 197 -0.40 -12.25 -3.05
C GLU A 197 -1.78 -12.72 -3.51
N ILE A 198 -2.01 -12.75 -4.82
CA ILE A 198 -3.28 -13.21 -5.39
C ILE A 198 -3.00 -13.76 -6.79
N VAL A 199 -3.79 -14.76 -7.20
CA VAL A 199 -3.66 -15.38 -8.52
C VAL A 199 -3.59 -14.33 -9.64
N HIS A 200 -2.60 -14.43 -10.50
CA HIS A 200 -2.34 -13.50 -11.58
C HIS A 200 -1.87 -14.23 -12.84
N GLY A 201 -1.85 -13.51 -13.97
CA GLY A 201 -1.35 -14.02 -15.24
C GLY A 201 0.17 -14.18 -15.24
N PRO A 202 0.73 -15.04 -16.12
CA PRO A 202 2.16 -15.36 -16.16
C PRO A 202 3.05 -14.19 -16.59
N LYS A 203 2.48 -13.16 -17.23
CA LYS A 203 3.20 -11.93 -17.65
C LYS A 203 3.13 -10.80 -16.62
N GLU A 204 2.40 -11.00 -15.52
CA GLU A 204 2.30 -9.98 -14.48
C GLU A 204 3.39 -10.20 -13.42
N GLN A 205 4.00 -9.11 -12.94
CA GLN A 205 5.07 -9.11 -11.92
C GLN A 205 4.64 -9.86 -10.65
N LYS A 206 5.56 -10.53 -9.97
CA LYS A 206 5.24 -11.25 -8.72
C LYS A 206 4.66 -10.34 -7.64
N TYR A 207 5.28 -9.19 -7.39
CA TYR A 207 4.90 -8.26 -6.32
C TYR A 207 4.25 -6.98 -6.86
N LEU A 208 3.30 -6.44 -6.09
CA LEU A 208 2.70 -5.14 -6.38
C LEU A 208 3.48 -4.03 -5.69
N SER A 209 3.81 -2.98 -6.42
CA SER A 209 4.44 -1.78 -5.87
C SER A 209 3.41 -0.89 -5.16
N LEU A 210 3.88 -0.04 -4.23
CA LEU A 210 3.00 0.94 -3.58
C LEU A 210 2.29 1.85 -4.60
N TYR A 211 2.97 2.20 -5.69
CA TYR A 211 2.37 2.96 -6.79
C TYR A 211 1.18 2.22 -7.41
N GLN A 212 1.34 0.93 -7.77
CA GLN A 212 0.26 0.12 -8.34
C GLN A 212 -0.91 -0.05 -7.36
N ILE A 213 -0.61 -0.21 -6.08
CA ILE A 213 -1.62 -0.29 -5.00
C ILE A 213 -2.41 1.02 -4.89
N LEU A 214 -1.73 2.16 -4.73
CA LEU A 214 -2.39 3.45 -4.51
C LEU A 214 -3.14 3.94 -5.76
N SER A 215 -2.50 3.88 -6.93
CA SER A 215 -3.12 4.29 -8.20
C SER A 215 -4.40 3.51 -8.51
N SER A 216 -4.47 2.23 -8.13
CA SER A 216 -5.66 1.39 -8.33
C SER A 216 -6.89 1.85 -7.53
N THR A 217 -6.69 2.70 -6.52
CA THR A 217 -7.75 3.33 -5.73
C THR A 217 -8.14 4.72 -6.23
N ALA A 218 -7.46 5.23 -7.25
CA ALA A 218 -7.61 6.57 -7.78
C ALA A 218 -8.36 6.57 -9.13
N LEU A 219 -8.97 7.71 -9.48
CA LEU A 219 -9.58 7.91 -10.79
C LEU A 219 -8.49 7.89 -11.87
N GLN A 220 -8.73 7.14 -12.97
CA GLN A 220 -7.80 7.02 -14.10
C GLN A 220 -6.40 6.52 -13.72
N TYR A 221 -6.23 5.87 -12.56
CA TYR A 221 -4.93 5.42 -12.07
C TYR A 221 -3.90 6.54 -11.87
N LYS A 222 -4.36 7.79 -11.72
CA LYS A 222 -3.46 8.93 -11.52
C LYS A 222 -3.18 9.15 -10.04
N MET A 223 -1.92 9.23 -9.67
CA MET A 223 -1.50 9.45 -8.27
C MET A 223 -1.98 10.80 -7.70
N GLU A 224 -2.18 11.82 -8.55
CA GLU A 224 -2.75 13.11 -8.15
C GLU A 224 -4.17 12.99 -7.57
N ASN A 225 -4.90 11.92 -7.93
CA ASN A 225 -6.25 11.65 -7.45
C ASN A 225 -6.28 10.78 -6.17
N VAL A 226 -5.11 10.37 -5.65
CA VAL A 226 -5.00 9.64 -4.38
C VAL A 226 -5.15 10.63 -3.23
N PRO A 227 -6.01 10.36 -2.22
CA PRO A 227 -6.14 11.23 -1.05
C PRO A 227 -4.77 11.46 -0.37
N PRO A 228 -4.39 12.72 -0.06
CA PRO A 228 -3.03 13.03 0.43
C PRO A 228 -2.59 12.21 1.65
N ASN A 229 -3.50 11.97 2.60
CA ASN A 229 -3.19 11.23 3.83
C ASN A 229 -3.17 9.71 3.65
N LEU A 230 -3.68 9.17 2.54
CA LEU A 230 -3.75 7.72 2.31
C LEU A 230 -2.36 7.11 2.13
N THR A 231 -1.50 7.79 1.36
CA THR A 231 -0.13 7.34 1.07
C THR A 231 0.66 7.10 2.37
N GLY A 232 0.68 8.08 3.27
CA GLY A 232 1.37 7.97 4.55
C GLY A 232 0.82 6.83 5.39
N ALA A 233 -0.50 6.77 5.57
CA ALA A 233 -1.13 5.73 6.39
C ALA A 233 -0.88 4.30 5.88
N VAL A 234 -0.81 4.10 4.56
CA VAL A 234 -0.45 2.80 3.97
C VAL A 234 1.02 2.47 4.24
N ILE A 235 1.93 3.43 4.08
CA ILE A 235 3.36 3.24 4.39
C ILE A 235 3.56 2.88 5.86
N GLU A 236 2.89 3.58 6.78
CA GLU A 236 2.94 3.25 8.20
C GLU A 236 2.45 1.81 8.46
N SER A 237 1.37 1.40 7.80
CA SER A 237 0.87 0.01 7.90
C SER A 237 1.84 -1.03 7.35
N ILE A 238 2.60 -0.68 6.31
CA ILE A 238 3.65 -1.52 5.75
C ILE A 238 4.82 -1.65 6.73
N ILE A 239 5.27 -0.53 7.32
CA ILE A 239 6.45 -0.49 8.18
C ILE A 239 6.15 -1.11 9.56
N ASP A 240 5.00 -0.78 10.16
CA ASP A 240 4.64 -1.20 11.52
C ASP A 240 3.88 -2.53 11.55
N GLY A 241 3.46 -3.03 10.38
CA GLY A 241 2.69 -4.28 10.28
C GLY A 241 1.25 -4.19 10.84
N THR A 242 0.74 -2.98 11.05
CA THR A 242 -0.62 -2.67 11.53
C THR A 242 -1.68 -2.89 10.44
N PRO A 243 -2.99 -2.92 10.79
CA PRO A 243 -4.05 -3.00 9.79
C PRO A 243 -3.93 -1.86 8.77
N TYR A 244 -4.22 -2.15 7.49
CA TYR A 244 -4.30 -1.11 6.47
C TYR A 244 -5.43 -0.11 6.78
N PRO A 245 -5.29 1.17 6.39
CA PRO A 245 -6.30 2.17 6.67
C PRO A 245 -7.61 1.81 5.97
N SER A 246 -8.74 1.97 6.66
CA SER A 246 -10.08 1.67 6.11
C SER A 246 -10.39 2.46 4.83
N THR A 247 -9.79 3.64 4.69
CA THR A 247 -9.86 4.47 3.47
C THR A 247 -9.32 3.75 2.23
N LEU A 248 -8.33 2.86 2.35
CA LEU A 248 -7.82 2.06 1.23
C LEU A 248 -8.91 1.13 0.69
N LEU A 249 -9.57 0.38 1.58
CA LEU A 249 -10.69 -0.51 1.24
C LEU A 249 -11.85 0.29 0.62
N HIS A 250 -12.24 1.39 1.27
CA HIS A 250 -13.37 2.21 0.84
C HIS A 250 -13.17 2.82 -0.55
N GLN A 251 -11.98 3.38 -0.82
CA GLN A 251 -11.67 3.94 -2.15
C GLN A 251 -11.60 2.85 -3.22
N CYS A 252 -11.01 1.69 -2.89
CA CYS A 252 -10.96 0.55 -3.80
C CYS A 252 -12.36 0.09 -4.22
N ILE A 253 -13.27 -0.16 -3.26
CA ILE A 253 -14.66 -0.55 -3.54
C ILE A 253 -15.38 0.53 -4.37
N ARG A 254 -15.20 1.81 -4.01
CA ARG A 254 -15.79 2.93 -4.74
C ARG A 254 -15.35 2.95 -6.21
N ARG A 255 -14.06 2.72 -6.49
CA ARG A 255 -13.54 2.67 -7.87
C ARG A 255 -14.02 1.45 -8.63
N ILE A 256 -14.02 0.27 -7.99
CA ILE A 256 -14.59 -0.95 -8.58
C ILE A 256 -16.04 -0.71 -9.02
N ARG A 257 -16.87 -0.10 -8.17
CA ARG A 257 -18.28 0.18 -8.50
C ARG A 257 -18.43 1.19 -9.63
N ALA A 258 -17.61 2.23 -9.63
CA ALA A 258 -17.66 3.29 -10.64
C ALA A 258 -17.21 2.79 -12.03
N GLU A 259 -16.19 1.92 -12.08
CA GLU A 259 -15.59 1.44 -13.32
C GLU A 259 -16.03 0.02 -13.71
N GLN A 260 -16.82 -0.63 -12.86
CA GLN A 260 -17.25 -2.04 -12.97
C GLN A 260 -16.10 -3.03 -13.22
N ASN A 261 -14.87 -2.69 -12.82
CA ASN A 261 -13.69 -3.47 -13.11
C ASN A 261 -12.93 -3.87 -11.83
N VAL A 262 -12.81 -5.18 -11.63
CA VAL A 262 -11.99 -5.79 -10.58
C VAL A 262 -10.71 -6.32 -11.22
N ASN A 263 -9.67 -5.50 -11.23
CA ASN A 263 -8.33 -5.91 -11.66
C ASN A 263 -7.57 -6.60 -10.51
N ARG A 264 -6.37 -7.12 -10.81
CA ARG A 264 -5.49 -7.78 -9.84
C ARG A 264 -5.22 -6.91 -8.62
N SER A 265 -4.73 -5.68 -8.83
CA SER A 265 -4.37 -4.78 -7.74
C SER A 265 -5.55 -4.49 -6.82
N ARG A 266 -6.75 -4.27 -7.36
CA ARG A 266 -7.96 -4.06 -6.58
C ARG A 266 -8.34 -5.31 -5.79
N ALA A 267 -8.34 -6.49 -6.41
CA ALA A 267 -8.61 -7.73 -5.70
C ALA A 267 -7.59 -8.00 -4.57
N ALA A 268 -6.31 -7.74 -4.84
CA ALA A 268 -5.22 -7.84 -3.87
C ALA A 268 -5.39 -6.87 -2.70
N ILE A 269 -5.73 -5.60 -2.95
CA ILE A 269 -6.02 -4.61 -1.90
C ILE A 269 -7.12 -5.10 -0.96
N LEU A 270 -8.22 -5.60 -1.53
CA LEU A 270 -9.36 -6.08 -0.77
C LEU A 270 -8.97 -7.31 0.07
N LYS A 271 -8.27 -8.30 -0.52
CA LYS A 271 -7.77 -9.48 0.19
C LYS A 271 -6.84 -9.09 1.32
N ALA A 272 -5.81 -8.29 1.02
CA ALA A 272 -4.79 -7.86 1.97
C ALA A 272 -5.41 -7.13 3.16
N THR A 273 -6.37 -6.23 2.90
CA THR A 273 -7.04 -5.47 3.96
C THR A 273 -7.90 -6.38 4.85
N LEU A 274 -8.69 -7.28 4.27
CA LEU A 274 -9.53 -8.20 5.03
C LEU A 274 -8.71 -9.21 5.85
N ASN A 275 -7.78 -9.93 5.22
CA ASN A 275 -6.99 -10.96 5.91
C ASN A 275 -6.13 -10.34 7.02
N ARG A 276 -5.44 -9.22 6.75
CA ARG A 276 -4.61 -8.56 7.77
C ARG A 276 -5.46 -8.07 8.95
N TYR A 277 -6.62 -7.48 8.67
CA TYR A 277 -7.54 -7.04 9.71
C TYR A 277 -8.01 -8.22 10.57
N ASN A 278 -8.42 -9.32 9.94
CA ASN A 278 -8.90 -10.53 10.62
C ASN A 278 -7.81 -11.18 11.49
N ARG A 279 -6.58 -11.31 10.99
CA ARG A 279 -5.45 -11.82 11.78
C ARG A 279 -5.16 -10.99 13.02
N ILE A 280 -5.10 -9.67 12.88
CA ILE A 280 -4.75 -8.77 13.98
C ILE A 280 -5.85 -8.74 15.05
N HIS A 281 -7.12 -8.71 14.63
CA HIS A 281 -8.25 -8.70 15.55
C HIS A 281 -8.70 -10.10 15.99
N LYS A 282 -7.96 -11.15 15.60
CA LYS A 282 -8.25 -12.55 15.92
C LYS A 282 -9.70 -12.95 15.60
N GLN A 283 -10.21 -12.47 14.46
CA GLN A 283 -11.53 -12.89 14.01
C GLN A 283 -11.46 -14.36 13.60
N ASN A 284 -12.39 -15.18 14.07
CA ASN A 284 -12.45 -16.61 13.75
C ASN A 284 -13.04 -16.86 12.34
N GLN A 285 -12.56 -16.09 11.36
CA GLN A 285 -12.95 -16.16 9.96
C GLN A 285 -11.83 -16.81 9.17
N LYS A 286 -12.17 -17.78 8.31
CA LYS A 286 -11.22 -18.39 7.38
C LYS A 286 -10.62 -17.30 6.48
N GLU A 287 -9.29 -17.26 6.40
CA GLU A 287 -8.60 -16.35 5.50
C GLU A 287 -8.90 -16.66 4.03
N ILE A 288 -8.92 -15.61 3.22
CA ILE A 288 -9.05 -15.74 1.78
C ILE A 288 -7.69 -16.13 1.21
N THR A 289 -7.64 -17.28 0.52
CA THR A 289 -6.43 -17.84 -0.07
C THR A 289 -5.94 -17.06 -1.29
N MET A 290 -4.75 -17.39 -1.80
CA MET A 290 -4.16 -16.78 -2.99
C MET A 290 -4.98 -17.00 -4.27
N SER A 291 -5.63 -18.16 -4.40
CA SER A 291 -6.42 -18.53 -5.58
C SER A 291 -7.83 -19.00 -5.21
N LEU A 292 -8.59 -19.45 -6.21
CA LEU A 292 -9.97 -19.91 -6.07
C LEU A 292 -10.08 -21.05 -5.05
N ASP A 293 -10.69 -20.75 -3.89
CA ASP A 293 -11.08 -21.77 -2.91
C ASP A 293 -12.53 -22.24 -3.12
N LEU A 294 -12.68 -23.46 -3.65
CA LEU A 294 -13.99 -24.11 -3.83
C LEU A 294 -14.65 -24.49 -2.49
N LYS A 295 -13.86 -24.67 -1.43
CA LYS A 295 -14.33 -25.02 -0.08
C LYS A 295 -14.72 -23.78 0.74
N ASN A 296 -14.58 -22.57 0.19
CA ASN A 296 -14.97 -21.35 0.88
C ASN A 296 -16.50 -21.32 1.08
N ILE A 297 -16.96 -21.28 2.32
CA ILE A 297 -18.39 -21.27 2.67
C ILE A 297 -18.99 -19.87 2.80
N ASN A 298 -18.18 -18.81 2.63
CA ASN A 298 -18.68 -17.44 2.65
C ASN A 298 -19.67 -17.23 1.49
N VAL A 299 -20.94 -16.97 1.84
CA VAL A 299 -22.03 -16.81 0.88
C VAL A 299 -21.72 -15.70 -0.11
N VAL A 300 -21.15 -14.58 0.33
CA VAL A 300 -20.91 -13.40 -0.50
C VAL A 300 -19.76 -13.65 -1.49
N TYR A 301 -18.72 -14.36 -1.07
CA TYR A 301 -17.66 -14.83 -1.96
C TYR A 301 -18.21 -15.76 -3.06
N ARG A 302 -19.11 -16.70 -2.70
CA ARG A 302 -19.81 -17.58 -3.65
C ARG A 302 -20.70 -16.81 -4.62
N ILE A 303 -21.41 -15.79 -4.15
CA ILE A 303 -22.21 -14.91 -5.03
C ILE A 303 -21.30 -14.18 -6.04
N GLY A 304 -20.11 -13.74 -5.63
CA GLY A 304 -19.08 -13.22 -6.53
C GLY A 304 -18.66 -14.23 -7.61
N ARG A 305 -18.40 -15.49 -7.21
CA ARG A 305 -18.11 -16.59 -8.14
C ARG A 305 -19.27 -16.84 -9.11
N LEU A 306 -20.50 -16.83 -8.62
CA LEU A 306 -21.69 -16.99 -9.44
C LEU A 306 -21.80 -15.88 -10.49
N PHE A 307 -21.55 -14.63 -10.11
CA PHE A 307 -21.57 -13.50 -11.04
C PHE A 307 -20.54 -13.68 -12.17
N ALA A 308 -19.32 -14.10 -11.83
CA ALA A 308 -18.27 -14.39 -12.81
C ALA A 308 -18.66 -15.52 -13.78
N ALA A 309 -19.30 -16.59 -13.27
CA ALA A 309 -19.77 -17.69 -14.10
C ALA A 309 -20.89 -17.27 -15.05
N LEU A 310 -21.84 -16.46 -14.58
CA LEU A 310 -22.93 -15.92 -15.41
C LEU A 310 -22.41 -14.97 -16.50
N GLU A 311 -21.41 -14.15 -16.19
CA GLU A 311 -20.74 -13.31 -17.18
C GLU A 311 -20.04 -14.16 -18.24
N LYS A 312 -19.30 -15.19 -17.82
CA LYS A 312 -18.58 -16.08 -18.76
C LYS A 312 -19.55 -16.82 -19.69
N ILE A 313 -20.69 -17.27 -19.19
CA ILE A 313 -21.76 -17.87 -20.00
C ILE A 313 -22.27 -16.88 -21.06
N GLN A 314 -22.47 -15.61 -20.69
CA GLN A 314 -22.92 -14.59 -21.62
C GLN A 314 -21.89 -14.28 -22.71
N GLU A 315 -20.61 -14.17 -22.33
CA GLU A 315 -19.48 -13.94 -23.24
C GLU A 315 -19.32 -15.08 -24.25
N GLU A 316 -19.45 -16.33 -23.83
CA GLU A 316 -19.35 -17.48 -24.74
C GLU A 316 -20.58 -17.63 -25.64
N ALA A 317 -21.78 -17.32 -25.12
CA ALA A 317 -23.02 -17.47 -25.88
C ALA A 317 -23.20 -16.37 -26.93
N ASN A 318 -22.52 -15.24 -26.78
CA ASN A 318 -22.53 -14.16 -27.74
C ASN A 318 -21.08 -13.69 -27.94
N PRO A 319 -20.38 -14.14 -28.98
CA PRO A 319 -19.07 -13.57 -29.30
C PRO A 319 -19.20 -12.10 -29.75
N GLY A 320 -18.32 -11.21 -29.29
CA GLY A 320 -18.28 -9.80 -29.76
C GLY A 320 -19.30 -8.84 -29.13
N ILE A 321 -19.83 -9.14 -27.95
CA ILE A 321 -20.80 -8.28 -27.24
C ILE A 321 -20.14 -7.00 -26.73
N ASN A 322 -20.83 -5.88 -26.89
CA ASN A 322 -20.33 -4.55 -26.51
C ASN A 322 -20.39 -4.26 -25.01
N ALA A 323 -21.30 -4.89 -24.25
CA ALA A 323 -21.45 -4.65 -22.82
C ALA A 323 -22.01 -5.89 -22.10
N THR A 324 -21.27 -6.42 -21.12
CA THR A 324 -21.63 -7.62 -20.35
C THR A 324 -22.55 -7.29 -19.18
N ILE A 325 -23.01 -8.32 -18.48
CA ILE A 325 -23.74 -8.16 -17.23
C ILE A 325 -22.90 -7.44 -16.16
N ARG A 326 -21.56 -7.50 -16.23
CA ARG A 326 -20.69 -6.75 -15.34
C ARG A 326 -20.86 -5.26 -15.55
N ASP A 327 -20.78 -4.81 -16.79
CA ASP A 327 -20.88 -3.38 -17.12
C ASP A 327 -22.25 -2.79 -16.72
N ARG A 328 -23.30 -3.62 -16.76
CA ARG A 328 -24.68 -3.17 -16.45
C ARG A 328 -25.09 -3.37 -14.99
N PHE A 329 -24.64 -4.44 -14.35
CA PHE A 329 -25.20 -4.90 -13.09
C PHE A 329 -24.20 -5.03 -11.96
N TYR A 330 -22.88 -4.85 -12.17
CA TYR A 330 -21.90 -5.04 -11.10
C TYR A 330 -22.21 -4.19 -9.85
N GLY A 331 -22.57 -2.91 -10.04
CA GLY A 331 -22.87 -2.01 -8.93
C GLY A 331 -24.00 -2.53 -8.04
N SER A 332 -25.12 -2.95 -8.63
CA SER A 332 -26.27 -3.49 -7.91
C SER A 332 -26.04 -4.92 -7.41
N ALA A 333 -25.32 -5.76 -8.16
CA ALA A 333 -24.99 -7.12 -7.76
C ALA A 333 -24.02 -7.16 -6.56
N SER A 334 -23.10 -6.19 -6.47
CA SER A 334 -22.16 -6.08 -5.35
C SER A 334 -22.77 -5.38 -4.13
N SER A 335 -23.79 -4.54 -4.27
CA SER A 335 -24.44 -3.88 -3.13
C SER A 335 -25.70 -4.58 -2.63
N SER A 336 -26.55 -5.08 -3.53
CA SER A 336 -27.89 -5.61 -3.22
C SER A 336 -28.23 -6.82 -4.11
N PRO A 337 -27.55 -7.97 -3.90
CA PRO A 337 -27.65 -9.15 -4.77
C PRO A 337 -29.09 -9.61 -5.08
N ILE A 338 -29.98 -9.59 -4.08
CA ILE A 338 -31.36 -10.07 -4.22
C ILE A 338 -32.14 -9.39 -5.38
N THR A 339 -31.79 -8.15 -5.72
CA THR A 339 -32.49 -7.36 -6.73
C THR A 339 -32.11 -7.74 -8.17
N VAL A 340 -30.98 -8.42 -8.36
CA VAL A 340 -30.38 -8.64 -9.69
C VAL A 340 -30.29 -10.12 -10.04
N PHE A 341 -29.85 -10.97 -9.10
CA PHE A 341 -29.54 -12.37 -9.40
C PHE A 341 -30.71 -13.19 -9.94
N PRO A 342 -31.96 -13.03 -9.50
CA PRO A 342 -33.10 -13.74 -10.10
C PRO A 342 -33.21 -13.50 -11.62
N ARG A 343 -33.02 -12.25 -12.06
CA ARG A 343 -33.03 -11.89 -13.48
C ARG A 343 -31.85 -12.51 -14.23
N LEU A 344 -30.64 -12.44 -13.67
CA LEU A 344 -29.44 -13.02 -14.30
C LEU A 344 -29.54 -14.54 -14.44
N LEU A 345 -30.07 -15.22 -13.43
CA LEU A 345 -30.31 -16.67 -13.46
C LEU A 345 -31.34 -17.06 -14.52
N SER A 346 -32.39 -16.26 -14.71
CA SER A 346 -33.35 -16.48 -15.81
C SER A 346 -32.69 -16.32 -17.18
N LEU A 347 -31.88 -15.27 -17.37
CA LEU A 347 -31.19 -14.99 -18.64
C LEU A 347 -30.18 -16.07 -19.01
N LYS A 348 -29.51 -16.68 -18.01
CA LYS A 348 -28.53 -17.76 -18.23
C LYS A 348 -29.09 -18.88 -19.09
N ASN A 349 -30.36 -19.23 -18.93
CA ASN A 349 -30.98 -20.36 -19.63
C ASN A 349 -31.05 -20.12 -21.14
N SER A 350 -31.25 -18.87 -21.57
CA SER A 350 -31.23 -18.50 -22.98
C SER A 350 -29.82 -18.55 -23.57
N HIS A 351 -28.80 -18.18 -22.79
CA HIS A 351 -27.40 -18.23 -23.19
C HIS A 351 -26.89 -19.67 -23.26
N LEU A 352 -27.21 -20.52 -22.28
CA LEU A 352 -26.82 -21.93 -22.26
C LEU A 352 -27.33 -22.71 -23.47
N LYS A 353 -28.50 -22.36 -24.02
CA LYS A 353 -29.04 -22.98 -25.26
C LYS A 353 -28.18 -22.70 -26.50
N LYS A 354 -27.35 -21.66 -26.48
CA LYS A 354 -26.46 -21.29 -27.60
C LYS A 354 -25.08 -21.96 -27.50
N LEU A 355 -24.78 -22.62 -26.38
CA LEU A 355 -23.51 -23.28 -26.14
C LEU A 355 -23.57 -24.75 -26.58
N SER A 356 -22.40 -25.35 -26.81
CA SER A 356 -22.30 -26.80 -27.01
C SER A 356 -22.71 -27.56 -25.75
N ASP A 357 -23.20 -28.79 -25.92
CA ASP A 357 -23.68 -29.62 -24.81
C ASP A 357 -22.63 -29.81 -23.71
N GLY A 358 -21.36 -30.03 -24.09
CA GLY A 358 -20.27 -30.14 -23.13
C GLY A 358 -20.07 -28.88 -22.28
N ARG A 359 -20.12 -27.69 -22.90
CA ARG A 359 -20.01 -26.40 -22.19
C ARG A 359 -21.24 -26.14 -21.32
N LYS A 360 -22.43 -26.45 -21.82
CA LYS A 360 -23.68 -26.35 -21.07
C LYS A 360 -23.64 -27.19 -19.79
N ILE A 361 -23.27 -28.47 -19.90
CA ILE A 361 -23.13 -29.38 -18.75
C ILE A 361 -22.10 -28.86 -17.76
N TYR A 362 -20.96 -28.37 -18.24
CA TYR A 362 -19.92 -27.79 -17.38
C TYR A 362 -20.45 -26.61 -16.55
N PHE A 363 -21.12 -25.65 -17.19
CA PHE A 363 -21.64 -24.47 -16.49
C PHE A 363 -22.82 -24.81 -15.57
N GLU A 364 -23.69 -25.74 -15.94
CA GLU A 364 -24.76 -26.20 -15.06
C GLU A 364 -24.19 -26.86 -13.79
N LYS A 365 -23.15 -27.71 -13.92
CA LYS A 365 -22.44 -28.29 -12.77
C LYS A 365 -21.78 -27.22 -11.91
N LEU A 366 -21.09 -26.25 -12.51
CA LEU A 366 -20.43 -25.16 -11.78
C LEU A 366 -21.44 -24.31 -11.00
N ILE A 367 -22.55 -23.92 -11.64
CA ILE A 367 -23.60 -23.14 -10.98
C ILE A 367 -24.26 -23.95 -9.86
N GLY A 368 -24.51 -25.24 -10.10
CA GLY A 368 -25.01 -26.17 -9.09
C GLY A 368 -24.09 -26.22 -7.86
N GLU A 369 -22.78 -26.38 -8.05
CA GLU A 369 -21.79 -26.37 -6.96
C GLU A 369 -21.84 -25.06 -6.15
N ILE A 370 -21.84 -23.92 -6.85
CA ILE A 370 -21.82 -22.62 -6.18
C ILE A 370 -23.10 -22.41 -5.37
N ILE A 371 -24.28 -22.70 -5.94
CA ILE A 371 -25.59 -22.48 -5.32
C ILE A 371 -25.90 -23.48 -4.21
N ASN A 372 -25.44 -24.73 -4.30
CA ASN A 372 -25.79 -25.77 -3.32
C ASN A 372 -25.45 -25.40 -1.87
N ALA A 373 -24.37 -24.63 -1.66
CA ALA A 373 -23.98 -24.17 -0.33
C ALA A 373 -24.63 -22.83 0.10
N MET A 374 -25.45 -22.20 -0.76
CA MET A 374 -26.11 -20.93 -0.49
C MET A 374 -27.55 -21.15 -0.03
N LYS A 375 -27.93 -20.53 1.10
CA LYS A 375 -29.31 -20.59 1.62
C LYS A 375 -30.25 -19.57 0.94
N SER A 376 -29.77 -18.35 0.76
CA SER A 376 -30.54 -17.24 0.17
C SER A 376 -29.62 -16.14 -0.35
N PHE A 377 -30.14 -15.28 -1.21
CA PHE A 377 -29.44 -14.05 -1.61
C PHE A 377 -29.63 -12.97 -0.53
N PRO A 378 -28.54 -12.34 -0.05
CA PRO A 378 -28.63 -11.26 0.91
C PRO A 378 -29.24 -10.01 0.26
N THR A 379 -29.94 -9.22 1.09
CA THR A 379 -30.63 -8.00 0.65
C THR A 379 -29.66 -6.87 0.36
N ASN A 380 -28.70 -6.66 1.25
CA ASN A 380 -27.66 -5.65 1.14
C ASN A 380 -26.33 -6.20 1.66
N LEU A 381 -25.22 -5.69 1.12
CA LEU A 381 -23.86 -6.07 1.49
C LEU A 381 -23.12 -4.89 2.13
N THR A 382 -22.50 -5.12 3.27
CA THR A 382 -21.51 -4.23 3.89
C THR A 382 -20.27 -4.07 3.00
N LEU A 383 -19.37 -3.15 3.34
CA LEU A 383 -18.13 -2.95 2.57
C LEU A 383 -17.20 -4.19 2.62
N ASN A 384 -17.10 -4.85 3.77
CA ASN A 384 -16.30 -6.09 3.88
C ASN A 384 -16.93 -7.25 3.09
N GLU A 385 -18.26 -7.30 3.01
CA GLU A 385 -18.96 -8.26 2.16
C GLU A 385 -18.80 -7.93 0.66
N GLN A 386 -18.92 -6.66 0.28
CA GLN A 386 -18.60 -6.18 -1.07
C GLN A 386 -17.18 -6.57 -1.48
N ALA A 387 -16.23 -6.50 -0.55
CA ALA A 387 -14.87 -6.96 -0.79
C ALA A 387 -14.80 -8.48 -1.03
N ASN A 388 -15.48 -9.30 -0.22
CA ASN A 388 -15.58 -10.75 -0.46
C ASN A 388 -16.21 -11.08 -1.82
N PHE A 389 -17.26 -10.37 -2.23
CA PHE A 389 -17.89 -10.51 -3.54
C PHE A 389 -16.88 -10.24 -4.66
N ALA A 390 -16.14 -9.13 -4.58
CA ALA A 390 -15.17 -8.74 -5.60
C ALA A 390 -14.01 -9.74 -5.71
N ILE A 391 -13.51 -10.25 -4.58
CA ILE A 391 -12.42 -11.24 -4.58
C ILE A 391 -12.91 -12.58 -5.15
N GLY A 392 -14.10 -13.05 -4.77
CA GLY A 392 -14.70 -14.27 -5.34
C GLY A 392 -14.98 -14.17 -6.84
N TYR A 393 -15.44 -13.00 -7.29
CA TYR A 393 -15.55 -12.69 -8.72
C TYR A 393 -14.20 -12.79 -9.42
N TYR A 394 -13.17 -12.12 -8.89
CA TYR A 394 -11.84 -12.11 -9.50
C TYR A 394 -11.22 -13.51 -9.57
N HIS A 395 -11.24 -14.27 -8.47
CA HIS A 395 -10.72 -15.64 -8.44
C HIS A 395 -11.40 -16.54 -9.47
N GLN A 396 -12.73 -16.48 -9.58
CA GLN A 396 -13.46 -17.31 -10.54
C GLN A 396 -13.19 -16.87 -11.99
N ARG A 397 -13.01 -15.56 -12.26
CA ARG A 397 -12.59 -15.08 -13.58
C ARG A 397 -11.21 -15.61 -13.94
N GLN A 398 -10.23 -15.53 -13.05
CA GLN A 398 -8.87 -16.04 -13.31
C GLN A 398 -8.84 -17.56 -13.54
N ASP A 399 -9.67 -18.31 -12.80
CA ASP A 399 -9.80 -19.76 -13.01
C ASP A 399 -10.29 -20.12 -14.42
N PHE A 400 -11.12 -19.28 -15.06
CA PHE A 400 -11.56 -19.53 -16.45
C PHE A 400 -10.47 -19.29 -17.50
N PHE A 401 -9.45 -18.49 -17.20
CA PHE A 401 -8.35 -18.19 -18.12
C PHE A 401 -7.11 -19.08 -17.90
N THR A 402 -7.04 -19.77 -16.76
CA THR A 402 -5.93 -20.68 -16.45
C THR A 402 -6.10 -22.00 -17.21
N SER A 403 -5.08 -22.43 -17.96
CA SER A 403 -5.14 -23.67 -18.73
C SER A 403 -5.19 -24.91 -17.80
N ASN A 404 -5.73 -26.03 -18.26
CA ASN A 404 -5.82 -27.26 -17.46
C ASN A 404 -4.44 -27.83 -17.05
N SER A 405 -3.38 -27.59 -17.83
CA SER A 405 -2.01 -27.94 -17.44
C SER A 405 -1.52 -27.07 -16.28
N ASP A 406 -1.80 -25.78 -16.30
CA ASP A 406 -1.40 -24.84 -15.25
C ASP A 406 -2.19 -25.05 -13.95
N LYS A 407 -3.44 -25.53 -14.04
CA LYS A 407 -4.25 -25.90 -12.87
C LYS A 407 -3.63 -27.06 -12.08
N LYS A 408 -3.13 -28.09 -12.77
CA LYS A 408 -2.47 -29.25 -12.12
C LYS A 408 -1.15 -28.87 -11.46
N ALA A 409 -0.38 -27.94 -12.04
CA ALA A 409 0.85 -27.44 -11.43
C ALA A 409 0.56 -26.62 -10.15
N LYS A 410 -0.43 -25.72 -10.18
CA LYS A 410 -0.80 -24.88 -9.02
C LYS A 410 -1.40 -25.68 -7.84
N GLU A 411 -2.11 -26.78 -8.12
CA GLU A 411 -2.60 -27.69 -7.08
C GLU A 411 -1.47 -28.47 -6.37
N ALA A 412 -0.35 -28.73 -7.06
CA ALA A 412 0.82 -29.36 -6.46
C ALA A 412 1.58 -28.39 -5.52
N ASP A 413 1.72 -27.11 -5.92
CA ASP A 413 2.40 -26.10 -5.10
C ASP A 413 1.61 -25.71 -3.84
N ASN A 414 0.29 -25.56 -3.93
CA ASN A 414 -0.56 -25.25 -2.76
C ASN A 414 -0.59 -26.36 -1.70
N ASN A 415 -0.36 -27.61 -2.10
CA ASN A 415 -0.27 -28.75 -1.16
C ASN A 415 1.10 -28.88 -0.49
N ASN A 416 2.15 -28.28 -1.07
CA ASN A 416 3.48 -28.25 -0.47
C ASN A 416 3.66 -27.07 0.50
N SER A 417 3.04 -25.91 0.22
CA SER A 417 3.09 -24.75 1.13
C SER A 417 2.27 -24.94 2.42
N SER A 418 1.26 -25.82 2.40
CA SER A 418 0.43 -26.16 3.57
C SER A 418 0.97 -27.30 4.44
N LYS A 419 2.09 -27.94 4.03
CA LYS A 419 2.78 -28.99 4.80
C LYS A 419 4.03 -28.50 5.54
N GLY A 420 4.33 -27.19 5.45
CA GLY A 420 5.50 -26.58 6.07
C GLY A 420 5.20 -25.68 7.28
N GLU A 421 4.00 -25.74 7.85
CA GLU A 421 3.66 -25.10 9.14
C GLU A 421 4.09 -25.96 10.34
#